data_AF-A0A7X1TY48-F1
#
_entry.id   AF-A0A7X1TY48-F1
#
_cell.length_a   1.000
_cell.length_b   1.000
_cell.length_c   1.000
_cell.angle_alpha   90.00
_cell.angle_beta   90.00
_cell.angle_gamma   90.00
#
_symmetry.space_group_name_H-M   'P 1'
#
loop_
_entity.id
_entity.type
_entity.pdbx_description
1 polymer ?
#
loop_
_entity_poly.entity_id
_entity_poly.type
_entity_poly.pdbx_seq_one_letter_code
_entity_poly.pdbx_strand_id
1 'polypeptide(L)'
;MHARSVLLLAALVYAPLALAHHGWSEYDSSKTLNLSGKILESGYEHPHGHIRLEAGGKIWNVVLAPPSRMQARGLPRSALKPGATATIVGYPNRNKPDEMRAERITVEDKTIELR
;
A
#
# COMPACT_ATOMS: atom_id res chain seq x y z
N MET A 1 -29.09 33.70 52.32
CA MET A 1 -28.70 33.98 50.92
C MET A 1 -27.51 33.10 50.58
N HIS A 2 -27.70 32.00 49.84
CA HIS A 2 -26.59 31.12 49.45
C HIS A 2 -26.60 30.94 47.94
N ALA A 3 -25.78 31.73 47.26
CA ALA A 3 -25.41 31.51 45.88
C ALA A 3 -24.20 30.58 45.86
N ARG A 4 -24.33 29.41 45.24
CA ARG A 4 -23.20 28.59 44.83
C ARG A 4 -23.46 28.06 43.42
N SER A 5 -23.08 28.86 42.45
CA SER A 5 -22.87 28.45 41.07
C SER A 5 -21.80 27.35 41.06
N VAL A 6 -22.08 26.21 40.43
CA VAL A 6 -21.03 25.25 40.04
C VAL A 6 -21.14 25.06 38.54
N LEU A 7 -20.02 25.37 37.89
CA LEU A 7 -19.79 25.39 36.45
C LEU A 7 -20.21 24.09 35.75
N LEU A 8 -20.87 24.23 34.59
CA LEU A 8 -20.90 23.18 33.57
C LEU A 8 -19.49 22.94 33.04
N LEU A 9 -18.93 21.76 33.27
CA LEU A 9 -17.75 21.28 32.56
C LEU A 9 -18.22 20.52 31.31
N ALA A 10 -18.35 21.24 30.19
CA ALA A 10 -18.57 20.62 28.88
C ALA A 10 -17.28 19.91 28.45
N ALA A 11 -17.21 18.59 28.65
CA ALA A 11 -16.15 17.78 28.11
C ALA A 11 -16.31 17.68 26.57
N LEU A 12 -15.57 18.51 25.83
CA LEU A 12 -15.35 18.29 24.40
C LEU A 12 -14.54 16.99 24.25
N VAL A 13 -15.22 15.90 23.92
CA VAL A 13 -14.56 14.69 23.45
C VAL A 13 -14.05 14.97 22.04
N TYR A 14 -12.78 15.37 21.94
CA TYR A 14 -12.06 15.39 20.67
C TYR A 14 -11.82 13.93 20.27
N ALA A 15 -12.78 13.32 19.57
CA ALA A 15 -12.52 12.07 18.88
C ALA A 15 -11.55 12.39 17.74
N PRO A 16 -10.33 11.83 17.69
CA PRO A 16 -9.55 11.90 16.48
C PRO A 16 -10.39 11.22 15.38
N LEU A 17 -10.69 11.97 14.32
CA LEU A 17 -11.16 11.40 13.07
C LEU A 17 -10.09 10.40 12.65
N ALA A 18 -10.30 9.13 12.98
CA ALA A 18 -9.50 8.04 12.45
C ALA A 18 -9.60 8.17 10.93
N LEU A 19 -8.51 8.63 10.31
CA LEU A 19 -8.37 8.60 8.86
C LEU A 19 -8.76 7.20 8.42
N ALA A 20 -9.65 7.12 7.45
CA ALA A 20 -10.02 5.86 6.85
C ALA A 20 -8.75 5.09 6.47
N HIS A 21 -8.47 4.00 7.18
CA HIS A 21 -7.67 2.91 6.62
C HIS A 21 -8.57 2.29 5.55
N HIS A 22 -8.60 2.89 4.36
CA HIS A 22 -9.20 2.33 3.16
C HIS A 22 -8.43 1.05 2.85
N GLY A 23 -8.82 -0.04 3.49
CA GLY A 23 -8.18 -1.33 3.34
C GLY A 23 -8.25 -1.82 1.90
N TRP A 24 -7.95 -3.09 1.69
CA TRP A 24 -7.87 -3.66 0.34
C TRP A 24 -9.21 -3.70 -0.44
N SER A 25 -10.29 -3.05 0.04
CA SER A 25 -11.62 -2.93 -0.59
C SER A 25 -11.61 -2.10 -1.88
N GLU A 26 -10.67 -1.15 -2.01
CA GLU A 26 -10.48 -0.33 -3.21
C GLU A 26 -10.02 -1.15 -4.43
N TYR A 27 -9.68 -2.42 -4.23
CA TYR A 27 -9.17 -3.31 -5.27
C TYR A 27 -10.19 -4.38 -5.63
N ASP A 28 -10.22 -4.75 -6.91
CA ASP A 28 -11.10 -5.78 -7.42
C ASP A 28 -10.44 -7.16 -7.35
N SER A 29 -10.66 -7.87 -6.24
CA SER A 29 -10.10 -9.21 -6.04
C SER A 29 -10.62 -10.27 -7.02
N SER A 30 -11.69 -9.98 -7.78
CA SER A 30 -12.18 -10.87 -8.83
C SER A 30 -11.33 -10.80 -10.11
N LYS A 31 -10.51 -9.75 -10.27
CA LYS A 31 -9.68 -9.52 -11.45
C LYS A 31 -8.21 -9.63 -11.08
N THR A 32 -7.63 -10.80 -11.34
CA THR A 32 -6.20 -11.00 -11.13
C THR A 32 -5.42 -10.40 -12.30
N LEU A 33 -4.47 -9.53 -11.99
CA LEU A 33 -3.44 -9.06 -12.93
C LEU A 33 -2.14 -9.82 -12.70
N ASN A 34 -1.45 -10.13 -13.80
CA ASN A 34 -0.09 -10.67 -13.80
C ASN A 34 0.75 -9.79 -14.73
N LEU A 35 1.58 -8.93 -14.16
CA LEU A 35 2.36 -7.94 -14.89
C LEU A 35 3.85 -8.22 -14.70
N SER A 36 4.60 -8.29 -15.79
CA SER A 36 6.06 -8.35 -15.75
C SER A 36 6.63 -7.11 -16.42
N GLY A 37 7.60 -6.46 -15.77
CA GLY A 37 8.07 -5.15 -16.20
C GLY A 37 9.29 -4.65 -15.47
N LYS A 38 9.74 -3.45 -15.85
CA LYS A 38 10.88 -2.75 -15.23
C LYS A 38 10.40 -1.83 -14.12
N ILE A 39 11.09 -1.87 -12.98
CA ILE A 39 10.91 -0.90 -11.90
C ILE A 39 11.56 0.42 -12.34
N LEU A 40 10.77 1.50 -12.36
CA LEU A 40 11.25 2.85 -12.63
C LEU A 40 11.59 3.59 -11.33
N GLU A 41 10.80 3.36 -10.29
CA GLU A 41 10.94 3.99 -8.99
C GLU A 41 10.45 3.06 -7.90
N SER A 42 10.96 3.24 -6.68
CA SER A 42 10.46 2.54 -5.49
C SER A 42 10.38 3.48 -4.30
N GLY A 43 9.22 3.51 -3.65
CA GLY A 43 9.06 4.09 -2.32
C GLY A 43 9.00 2.99 -1.27
N TYR A 44 9.83 3.11 -0.24
CA TYR A 44 9.90 2.15 0.86
C TYR A 44 9.48 2.85 2.16
N GLU A 45 8.31 3.47 2.12
CA GLU A 45 7.77 4.33 3.18
C GLU A 45 6.61 3.63 3.92
N HIS A 46 6.20 4.19 5.05
CA HIS A 46 5.06 3.70 5.83
C HIS A 46 3.78 4.48 5.44
N PRO A 47 2.59 3.85 5.45
CA PRO A 47 2.30 2.50 5.93
C PRO A 47 2.53 1.37 4.90
N HIS A 48 2.70 1.70 3.62
CA HIS A 48 2.90 0.73 2.53
C HIS A 48 4.05 1.16 1.62
N GLY A 49 4.85 0.17 1.20
CA GLY A 49 5.78 0.40 0.09
C GLY A 49 5.05 0.50 -1.25
N HIS A 50 5.74 1.02 -2.26
CA HIS A 50 5.24 1.05 -3.64
C HIS A 50 6.38 0.97 -4.65
N ILE A 51 6.05 0.62 -5.90
CA ILE A 51 6.93 0.80 -7.06
C ILE A 51 6.15 1.41 -8.22
N ARG A 52 6.85 2.16 -9.07
CA ARG A 52 6.40 2.47 -10.43
C ARG A 52 6.92 1.39 -11.37
N LEU A 53 6.04 0.60 -11.96
CA LEU A 53 6.38 -0.50 -12.86
C LEU A 53 5.97 -0.16 -14.29
N GLU A 54 6.93 -0.13 -15.22
CA GLU A 54 6.64 -0.09 -16.64
C GLU A 54 6.32 -1.50 -17.15
N ALA A 55 5.06 -1.73 -17.53
CA ALA A 55 4.58 -3.02 -18.01
C ALA A 55 3.39 -2.85 -18.97
N GLY A 56 3.37 -3.62 -20.06
CA GLY A 56 2.25 -3.63 -21.00
C GLY A 56 1.97 -2.28 -21.65
N GLY A 57 3.01 -1.47 -21.91
CA GLY A 57 2.88 -0.16 -22.56
C GLY A 57 2.40 0.98 -21.66
N LYS A 58 2.32 0.77 -20.34
CA LYS A 58 1.99 1.83 -19.38
C LYS A 58 2.78 1.71 -18.08
N ILE A 59 2.70 2.76 -17.25
CA ILE A 59 3.33 2.79 -15.93
C ILE A 59 2.28 2.54 -14.87
N TRP A 60 2.49 1.51 -14.05
CA TRP A 60 1.64 1.13 -12.94
C TRP A 60 2.20 1.67 -11.61
N ASN A 61 1.33 2.26 -10.79
CA ASN A 61 1.58 2.39 -9.36
C ASN A 61 1.23 1.07 -8.68
N VAL A 62 2.23 0.32 -8.26
CA VAL A 62 2.03 -0.96 -7.57
C VAL A 62 2.18 -0.73 -6.06
N VAL A 63 1.06 -0.81 -5.35
CA VAL A 63 1.02 -0.76 -3.88
C VAL A 63 1.44 -2.11 -3.31
N LEU A 64 2.47 -2.10 -2.46
CA LEU A 64 3.06 -3.28 -1.85
C LEU A 64 2.60 -3.44 -0.39
N ALA A 65 3.13 -4.48 0.26
CA ALA A 65 2.97 -4.66 1.70
C ALA A 65 3.68 -3.55 2.51
N PRO A 66 3.40 -3.44 3.82
CA PRO A 66 4.23 -2.65 4.72
C PRO A 66 5.71 -3.08 4.65
N PRO A 67 6.66 -2.12 4.70
CA PRO A 67 8.10 -2.38 4.75
C PRO A 67 8.52 -3.52 5.67
N SER A 68 8.06 -3.53 6.91
CA SER A 68 8.40 -4.57 7.90
C SER A 68 8.01 -5.99 7.46
N ARG A 69 6.84 -6.16 6.82
CA ARG A 69 6.40 -7.44 6.27
C ARG A 69 7.28 -7.88 5.11
N MET A 70 7.59 -6.95 4.20
CA MET A 70 8.47 -7.23 3.06
C MET A 70 9.85 -7.69 3.53
N GLN A 71 10.46 -6.97 4.49
CA GLN A 71 11.75 -7.35 5.07
C GLN A 71 11.70 -8.72 5.75
N ALA A 72 10.70 -8.95 6.59
CA ALA A 72 10.53 -10.21 7.32
C ALA A 72 10.36 -11.42 6.38
N ARG A 73 9.79 -11.20 5.18
CA ARG A 73 9.62 -12.24 4.16
C ARG A 73 10.77 -12.31 3.17
N GLY A 74 11.79 -11.46 3.34
CA GLY A 74 13.02 -11.49 2.55
C GLY A 74 12.93 -10.76 1.22
N LEU A 75 12.19 -9.64 1.17
CA LEU A 75 12.21 -8.62 0.12
C LEU A 75 12.86 -7.34 0.66
N PRO A 76 14.19 -7.21 0.57
CA PRO A 76 14.89 -6.00 1.00
C PRO A 76 14.67 -4.85 0.01
N ARG A 77 14.83 -3.61 0.48
CA ARG A 77 14.71 -2.40 -0.37
C ARG A 77 15.62 -2.46 -1.60
N SER A 78 16.81 -3.03 -1.48
CA SER A 78 17.77 -3.17 -2.57
C SER A 78 17.27 -4.02 -3.75
N ALA A 79 16.34 -4.95 -3.50
CA ALA A 79 15.72 -5.77 -4.54
C ALA A 79 14.70 -5.00 -5.39
N LEU A 80 14.24 -3.83 -4.91
CA LEU A 80 13.26 -2.97 -5.60
C LEU A 80 13.91 -1.77 -6.28
N LYS A 81 15.22 -1.80 -6.54
CA LYS A 81 15.93 -0.68 -7.17
C LYS A 81 15.43 -0.40 -8.59
N PRO A 82 15.46 0.87 -9.06
CA PRO A 82 15.23 1.19 -10.45
C PRO A 82 16.08 0.35 -11.41
N GLY A 83 15.48 -0.08 -12.52
CA GLY A 83 16.08 -0.94 -13.53
C GLY A 83 15.91 -2.45 -13.28
N ALA A 84 15.55 -2.87 -12.07
CA ALA A 84 15.24 -4.26 -11.78
C ALA A 84 13.96 -4.71 -12.51
N THR A 85 13.94 -5.97 -12.93
CA THR A 85 12.73 -6.61 -13.47
C THR A 85 11.95 -7.24 -12.32
N ALA A 86 10.63 -7.04 -12.30
CA ALA A 86 9.75 -7.68 -11.36
C ALA A 86 8.51 -8.24 -12.06
N THR A 87 8.02 -9.37 -11.55
CA THR A 87 6.70 -9.90 -11.90
C THR A 87 5.77 -9.74 -10.72
N ILE A 88 4.62 -9.11 -10.94
CA ILE A 88 3.63 -8.77 -9.93
C ILE A 88 2.34 -9.52 -10.22
N VAL A 89 1.88 -10.27 -9.23
CA VAL A 89 0.51 -10.79 -9.20
C VAL A 89 -0.31 -9.95 -8.22
N GLY A 90 -1.49 -9.52 -8.64
CA GLY A 90 -2.28 -8.63 -7.81
C GLY A 90 -3.63 -8.25 -8.41
N TYR A 91 -4.18 -7.14 -7.92
CA TYR A 91 -5.55 -6.74 -8.22
C TYR A 91 -5.60 -5.26 -8.60
N PRO A 92 -6.34 -4.88 -9.66
CA PRO A 92 -6.45 -3.49 -10.07
C PRO A 92 -7.25 -2.70 -9.03
N ASN A 93 -6.91 -1.44 -8.86
CA ASN A 93 -7.78 -0.50 -8.17
C ASN A 93 -9.07 -0.31 -8.99
N ARG A 94 -10.21 -0.17 -8.32
CA ARG A 94 -11.53 0.00 -8.94
C ARG A 94 -11.68 1.37 -9.61
N ASN A 95 -11.01 2.40 -9.09
CA ASN A 95 -11.20 3.80 -9.45
C ASN A 95 -9.94 4.44 -10.06
N LYS A 96 -8.75 3.85 -9.84
CA LYS A 96 -7.48 4.32 -10.37
C LYS A 96 -6.94 3.33 -11.40
N PRO A 97 -7.09 3.60 -12.72
CA PRO A 97 -6.81 2.62 -13.77
C PRO A 97 -5.34 2.18 -13.83
N ASP A 98 -4.43 2.99 -13.31
CA ASP A 98 -2.98 2.75 -13.31
C ASP A 98 -2.46 2.31 -11.95
N GLU A 99 -3.33 1.99 -10.99
CA GLU A 99 -2.93 1.47 -9.68
C GLU A 99 -3.33 0.01 -9.54
N MET A 100 -2.44 -0.77 -8.94
CA MET A 100 -2.75 -2.11 -8.50
C MET A 100 -2.16 -2.40 -7.13
N ARG A 101 -2.76 -3.37 -6.47
CA ARG A 101 -2.34 -3.95 -5.21
C ARG A 101 -1.60 -5.24 -5.48
N ALA A 102 -0.37 -5.36 -4.98
CA ALA A 102 0.36 -6.61 -5.11
C ALA A 102 -0.09 -7.64 -4.06
N GLU A 103 -0.47 -8.83 -4.52
CA GLU A 103 -0.62 -10.03 -3.70
C GLU A 103 0.75 -10.69 -3.49
N ARG A 104 1.57 -10.68 -4.54
CA ARG A 104 2.89 -11.32 -4.60
C ARG A 104 3.78 -10.60 -5.59
N ILE A 105 5.08 -10.61 -5.29
CA ILE A 105 6.13 -10.10 -6.17
C ILE A 105 7.20 -11.17 -6.36
N THR A 106 7.67 -11.30 -7.60
CA THR A 106 8.84 -12.11 -7.95
C THR A 106 9.93 -11.19 -8.44
N VAL A 107 11.10 -11.23 -7.79
CA VAL A 107 12.33 -10.50 -8.14
C VAL A 107 13.51 -11.44 -7.95
N GLU A 108 14.49 -11.41 -8.86
CA GLU A 108 15.68 -12.29 -8.79
C GLU A 108 15.30 -13.78 -8.58
N ASP A 109 14.29 -14.25 -9.32
CA ASP A 109 13.70 -15.60 -9.22
C ASP A 109 13.08 -15.98 -7.87
N LYS A 110 13.05 -15.04 -6.92
CA LYS A 110 12.45 -15.24 -5.60
C LYS A 110 11.06 -14.65 -5.54
N THR A 111 10.11 -15.49 -5.17
CA THR A 111 8.71 -15.11 -5.01
C THR A 111 8.39 -14.81 -3.55
N ILE A 112 7.77 -13.65 -3.29
CA ILE A 112 7.45 -13.14 -1.97
C ILE A 112 5.96 -12.85 -1.86
N GLU A 113 5.28 -13.46 -0.90
CA GLU A 113 3.89 -13.14 -0.54
C GLU A 113 3.82 -11.77 0.14
N LEU A 114 2.86 -10.95 -0.26
CA LEU A 114 2.67 -9.60 0.28
C LEU A 114 1.36 -9.45 1.09
N ARG A 115 0.39 -10.35 0.91
CA ARG A 115 -0.85 -10.36 1.71
C ARG A 115 -0.67 -10.81 3.16
#